data_AF-X1KG15-F1
#
_entry.id   AF-X1KG15-F1
#
_cell.length_a   1.000
_cell.length_b   1.000
_cell.length_c   1.000
_cell.angle_alpha   90.00
_cell.angle_beta   90.00
_cell.angle_gamma   90.00
#
_symmetry.space_group_name_H-M   'P 1'
#
loop_
_entity.id
_entity.type
_entity.pdbx_description
1 polymer ?
#
loop_
_entity_poly.entity_id
_entity_poly.type
_entity_poly.pdbx_seq_one_letter_code
_entity_poly.pdbx_strand_id
1 'polypeptide(L)' 'MNETVLKSEDLRVLRCLSSEKMSRTRCVNESGLPLTQVRRCLERLIPKGYVKRKAKGYYV' A
#
# COMPACT_ATOMS: atom_id res chain seq x y z
N MET A 1 -2.95 -23.80 0.75
CA MET A 1 -3.07 -22.69 -0.23
C MET A 1 -3.79 -21.55 0.46
N ASN A 2 -3.08 -20.51 0.93
CA ASN A 2 -3.74 -19.34 1.52
C ASN A 2 -4.09 -18.37 0.39
N GLU A 3 -5.32 -18.46 -0.12
CA GLU A 3 -5.86 -17.44 -1.03
C GLU A 3 -5.82 -16.09 -0.33
N THR A 4 -4.94 -15.22 -0.84
CA THR A 4 -4.85 -13.87 -0.34
C THR A 4 -5.97 -13.07 -0.97
N VAL A 5 -7.10 -12.96 -0.27
CA VAL A 5 -8.17 -12.05 -0.70
C VAL A 5 -7.69 -10.62 -0.47
N LEU A 6 -7.23 -9.96 -1.53
CA LEU A 6 -6.92 -8.54 -1.54
C LEU A 6 -8.23 -7.76 -1.50
N LYS A 7 -8.31 -6.79 -0.58
CA LYS A 7 -9.47 -5.89 -0.53
C LYS A 7 -9.35 -4.84 -1.63
N SER A 8 -10.48 -4.23 -1.99
CA SER A 8 -10.51 -3.11 -2.93
C SER A 8 -9.58 -1.96 -2.53
N GLU A 9 -9.44 -1.73 -1.23
CA GLU A 9 -8.52 -0.76 -0.62
C GLU A 9 -7.05 -1.11 -0.89
N ASP A 10 -6.69 -2.39 -0.79
CA ASP A 10 -5.33 -2.87 -1.02
C ASP A 10 -4.94 -2.62 -2.49
N LEU A 11 -5.87 -2.87 -3.42
CA LEU A 11 -5.67 -2.60 -4.85
C LEU A 11 -5.54 -1.10 -5.16
N ARG A 12 -6.22 -0.22 -4.40
CA ARG A 12 -6.04 1.23 -4.53
C ARG A 12 -4.65 1.66 -4.05
N VAL A 13 -4.21 1.16 -2.90
CA VAL A 13 -2.86 1.42 -2.37
C VAL A 13 -1.78 0.90 -3.31
N LEU A 14 -1.94 -0.31 -3.86
CA LEU A 14 -0.98 -0.85 -4.84
C LEU A 14 -0.90 -0.01 -6.11
N ARG A 15 -2.05 0.44 -6.65
CA ARG A 15 -2.07 1.35 -7.81
C ARG A 15 -1.34 2.66 -7.53
N CYS A 16 -1.53 3.25 -6.34
CA CYS A 16 -0.79 4.43 -5.93
C CYS A 16 0.72 4.16 -5.92
N LEU A 17 1.15 3.05 -5.33
CA LEU A 17 2.57 2.73 -5.18
C LEU A 17 3.26 2.25 -6.48
N SER A 18 2.49 1.94 -7.52
CA SER A 18 3.01 1.45 -8.81
C SER A 18 3.67 2.54 -9.65
N SER A 19 3.40 3.82 -9.37
CA SER A 19 3.81 4.92 -10.24
C SER A 19 5.25 5.36 -10.01
N GLU A 20 5.72 5.39 -8.75
CA GLU A 20 7.06 5.83 -8.38
C GLU A 20 7.29 5.62 -6.87
N LYS A 21 8.51 5.83 -6.38
CA LYS A 21 8.79 5.85 -4.93
C LYS A 21 7.87 6.85 -4.22
N MET A 22 6.88 6.34 -3.48
CA MET A 22 5.86 7.17 -2.86
C MET A 22 5.98 7.23 -1.35
N SER A 23 5.81 8.46 -0.82
CA SER A 23 5.66 8.67 0.61
C SER A 23 4.25 8.26 1.04
N ARG A 24 4.09 7.93 2.32
CA ARG A 24 2.79 7.53 2.88
C ARG A 24 1.72 8.61 2.70
N THR A 25 2.10 9.88 2.86
CA THR A 25 1.20 11.03 2.72
C THR A 25 0.68 11.17 1.30
N ARG A 26 1.56 10.99 0.30
CA ARG A 26 1.14 11.02 -1.11
C ARG A 26 0.20 9.86 -1.44
N CYS A 27 0.46 8.67 -0.88
CA CYS A 27 -0.43 7.51 -1.03
C CYS A 27 -1.81 7.75 -0.41
N VAL A 28 -1.91 8.43 0.73
CA VAL A 28 -3.18 8.84 1.33
C VAL A 28 -3.95 9.76 0.39
N ASN A 29 -3.29 10.78 -0.15
CA ASN A 29 -3.92 11.75 -1.05
C ASN A 29 -4.40 11.10 -2.36
N GLU A 30 -3.59 10.26 -2.99
CA GLU A 30 -3.92 9.64 -4.28
C GLU A 30 -4.93 8.48 -4.14
N SER A 31 -4.89 7.74 -3.03
CA SER A 31 -5.83 6.63 -2.81
C SER A 31 -7.22 7.10 -2.35
N GLY A 32 -7.31 8.35 -1.85
CA GLY A 32 -8.50 8.88 -1.20
C GLY A 32 -8.86 8.16 0.09
N LEU A 33 -7.93 7.42 0.70
CA LEU A 33 -8.15 6.65 1.91
C LEU A 33 -7.53 7.36 3.13
N PRO A 34 -8.19 7.32 4.31
CA PRO A 34 -7.60 7.77 5.56
C PRO A 34 -6.23 7.13 5.84
N LEU A 35 -5.35 7.89 6.51
CA LEU A 35 -4.01 7.44 6.89
C LEU A 35 -3.98 6.12 7.68
N THR A 36 -5.02 5.88 8.49
CA THR A 36 -5.22 4.66 9.28
C THR A 36 -5.51 3.46 8.39
N GLN A 37 -6.31 3.64 7.33
CA GLN A 37 -6.67 2.59 6.39
C GLN A 37 -5.48 2.26 5.48
N VAL A 38 -4.76 3.28 4.98
CA VAL A 38 -3.51 3.08 4.25
C VAL A 38 -2.48 2.34 5.11
N ARG A 39 -2.40 2.64 6.41
CA ARG A 39 -1.54 1.91 7.36
C ARG A 39 -1.85 0.41 7.35
N ARG A 40 -3.13 0.08 7.54
CA ARG A 40 -3.61 -1.31 7.63
C ARG A 40 -3.37 -2.05 6.32
N CYS A 41 -3.59 -1.39 5.18
CA CYS A 41 -3.29 -1.98 3.88
C CYS A 41 -1.80 -2.29 3.75
N LEU A 42 -0.92 -1.35 4.07
CA LEU A 42 0.53 -1.57 4.05
C LEU A 42 0.97 -2.70 5.00
N GLU A 43 0.44 -2.74 6.22
CA GLU A 43 0.70 -3.82 7.20
C GLU A 43 0.23 -5.19 6.68
N ARG A 44 -0.82 -5.27 5.85
CA ARG A 44 -1.25 -6.51 5.17
C ARG A 44 -0.39 -6.87 3.96
N LEU A 45 0.04 -5.87 3.18
CA LEU A 45 0.71 -6.06 1.89
C LEU A 45 2.19 -6.37 2.03
N ILE A 46 2.87 -5.78 3.02
CA ILE A 46 4.31 -5.97 3.28
C ILE A 46 4.69 -7.43 3.56
N PRO A 47 4.10 -8.13 4.54
CA PRO A 47 4.48 -9.51 4.85
C PRO A 47 4.17 -10.50 3.72
N LYS A 48 3.30 -10.10 2.78
CA LYS A 48 2.93 -10.89 1.60
C LYS A 48 3.82 -10.59 0.39
N GLY A 49 4.74 -9.64 0.51
CA GLY A 49 5.70 -9.31 -0.55
C GLY A 49 5.17 -8.39 -1.65
N TYR A 50 3.93 -7.89 -1.56
CA TYR A 50 3.36 -6.97 -2.56
C TYR A 50 3.89 -5.54 -2.43
N VAL A 51 4.39 -5.17 -1.26
CA VAL A 51 4.97 -3.85 -1.00
C VAL A 51 6.22 -4.03 -0.15
N LYS A 52 7.25 -3.26 -0.46
CA LYS A 52 8.46 -3.20 0.34
C LYS A 52 8.61 -1.79 0.93
N ARG A 53 9.16 -1.72 2.14
CA ARG A 53 9.44 -0.46 2.86
C ARG A 53 10.92 -0.12 2.72
N LYS A 54 11.25 1.15 2.46
CA LYS A 54 12.61 1.72 2.38
C LYS A 54 12.66 2.92 3.30
N ALA A 55 13.86 3.36 3.66
CA ALA A 55 14.09 4.52 4.52
C ALA A 55 13.31 5.80 4.10
N LYS A 56 12.98 5.94 2.81
CA LYS A 56 12.32 7.13 2.24
C LYS A 56 10.98 6.83 1.53
N GLY A 57 10.29 5.72 1.82
CA GLY A 57 8.96 5.45 1.24
C GLY A 57 8.59 3.98 1.06
N TYR A 58 7.51 3.75 0.30
CA TYR A 58 6.99 2.43 -0.06
C TYR A 58 7.08 2.23 -1.58
N TYR A 59 7.24 0.98 -2.00
CA TYR A 59 7.38 0.57 -3.40
C TYR A 59 6.74 -0.81 -3.56
N VAL A 60 6.07 -1.04 -4.69
CA VAL A 60 5.64 -2.38 -5.11
C VAL A 60 6.87 -3.17 -5.58
#